data_AF-A0A8B6D0V9-F1
#
_entry.id   AF-A0A8B6D0V9-F1
#
_cell.length_a   1.000
_cell.length_b   1.000
_cell.length_c   1.000
_cell.angle_alpha   90.00
_cell.angle_beta   90.00
_cell.angle_gamma   90.00
#
_symmetry.space_group_name_H-M   'P 1'
#
loop_
_entity.id
_entity.type
_entity.pdbx_description
1 polymer ?
#
loop_
_entity_poly.entity_id
_entity_poly.type
_entity_poly.pdbx_seq_one_letter_code
_entity_poly.pdbx_strand_id
1 'polypeptide(L)'
;GGKSLDSKVDDGTGKIWLDDIRCKGNELTLANCNSTGWGVHNCDHQEDVGIECFNTYASDGDLRLISKRLEVFYNGVWGTVCNDGFDDIDAQVACKQFGYNGGKSLDSKVDDGTGQIWLDDIGCKGNELTLANCSSSGWGVQDCDHDEDVGIECFNTNDGFIYLSNGVLNIIYNKTMGTVCDDSFDNVDAQVACRQLGYK
;
A
#
# COMPACT_ATOMS: atom_id res chain seq x y z
N GLY A 1 4.41 11.92 -2.33
CA GLY A 1 3.38 12.94 -2.63
C GLY A 1 2.15 12.30 -3.27
N GLY A 2 1.02 13.00 -3.31
CA GLY A 2 -0.23 12.47 -3.86
C GLY A 2 -1.18 13.57 -4.32
N LYS A 3 -2.08 13.23 -5.26
CA LYS A 3 -3.18 14.09 -5.73
C LYS A 3 -4.46 13.30 -5.88
N SER A 4 -5.59 13.92 -5.56
CA SER A 4 -6.90 13.38 -5.94
C SER A 4 -7.12 13.57 -7.44
N LEU A 5 -7.87 12.65 -8.04
CA LEU A 5 -8.22 12.70 -9.45
C LEU A 5 -9.60 13.33 -9.60
N ASP A 6 -9.67 14.46 -10.31
CA ASP A 6 -10.94 15.12 -10.64
C ASP A 6 -11.71 14.38 -11.76
N SER A 7 -11.05 13.45 -12.44
CA SER A 7 -11.64 12.63 -13.50
C SER A 7 -12.25 11.37 -12.93
N LYS A 8 -13.43 10.99 -13.43
CA LYS A 8 -14.07 9.71 -13.10
C LYS A 8 -13.08 8.55 -13.27
N VAL A 9 -12.88 7.78 -12.20
CA VAL A 9 -12.18 6.49 -12.21
C VAL A 9 -13.17 5.36 -12.42
N ASP A 10 -12.67 4.13 -12.60
CA ASP A 10 -13.55 2.96 -12.66
C ASP A 10 -14.39 2.87 -11.38
N ASP A 11 -15.67 2.49 -11.53
CA ASP A 11 -16.54 2.29 -10.37
C ASP A 11 -15.99 1.11 -9.55
N GLY A 12 -15.78 1.32 -8.26
CA GLY A 12 -15.37 0.26 -7.35
C GLY A 12 -16.52 -0.70 -7.04
N THR A 13 -16.27 -1.60 -6.07
CA THR A 13 -17.27 -2.58 -5.66
C THR A 13 -17.21 -2.83 -4.16
N GLY A 14 -18.30 -3.35 -3.60
CA GLY A 14 -18.36 -3.77 -2.21
C GLY A 14 -18.97 -2.70 -1.31
N LYS A 15 -18.32 -2.42 -0.17
CA LYS A 15 -18.76 -1.37 0.75
C LYS A 15 -18.09 -0.04 0.38
N ILE A 16 -18.69 1.08 0.77
CA ILE A 16 -17.98 2.36 0.88
C ILE A 16 -17.68 2.54 2.37
N TRP A 17 -16.40 2.65 2.71
CA TRP A 17 -15.95 2.59 4.10
C TRP A 17 -15.73 3.96 4.73
N LEU A 18 -15.30 4.93 3.94
CA LEU A 18 -15.01 6.28 4.41
C LEU A 18 -15.64 7.29 3.46
N ASP A 19 -16.09 8.39 4.04
CA ASP A 19 -16.77 9.50 3.39
C ASP A 19 -16.42 10.79 4.16
N ASP A 20 -16.45 11.91 3.45
CA ASP A 20 -16.24 13.26 4.00
C ASP A 20 -14.89 13.37 4.75
N ILE A 21 -13.85 12.72 4.21
CA ILE A 21 -12.49 12.73 4.78
C ILE A 21 -11.94 14.16 4.73
N ARG A 22 -11.39 14.62 5.86
CA ARG A 22 -10.78 15.94 6.01
C ARG A 22 -9.52 15.86 6.87
N CYS A 23 -8.43 15.43 6.25
CA CYS A 23 -7.11 15.38 6.84
C CYS A 23 -6.51 16.78 7.04
N LYS A 24 -5.61 16.92 8.01
CA LYS A 24 -4.73 18.07 8.20
C LYS A 24 -3.41 17.93 7.44
N GLY A 25 -3.10 16.71 6.99
CA GLY A 25 -1.93 16.35 6.18
C GLY A 25 -0.83 15.65 6.97
N ASN A 26 -0.92 15.59 8.30
CA ASN A 26 0.09 15.00 9.19
C ASN A 26 -0.36 13.69 9.87
N GLU A 27 -1.55 13.19 9.54
CA GLU A 27 -2.10 11.93 9.99
C GLU A 27 -1.24 10.74 9.53
N LEU A 28 -1.14 9.68 10.33
CA LEU A 28 -0.37 8.49 9.94
C LEU A 28 -1.12 7.66 8.89
N THR A 29 -2.44 7.55 9.04
CA THR A 29 -3.34 6.82 8.14
C THR A 29 -4.60 7.62 7.87
N LEU A 30 -5.33 7.29 6.79
CA LEU A 30 -6.65 7.89 6.51
C LEU A 30 -7.65 7.73 7.65
N ALA A 31 -7.54 6.64 8.42
CA ALA A 31 -8.39 6.39 9.58
C ALA A 31 -8.18 7.38 10.73
N ASN A 32 -7.05 8.12 10.73
CA ASN A 32 -6.80 9.16 11.73
C ASN A 32 -7.29 10.56 11.29
N CYS A 33 -7.79 10.68 10.06
CA CYS A 33 -8.40 11.92 9.57
C CYS A 33 -9.83 12.05 10.10
N ASN A 34 -10.33 13.28 10.14
CA ASN A 34 -11.74 13.50 10.45
C ASN A 34 -12.61 12.95 9.30
N SER A 35 -13.68 12.24 9.61
CA SER A 35 -14.63 11.68 8.64
C SER A 35 -16.01 11.49 9.29
N THR A 36 -17.01 11.08 8.52
CA THR A 36 -18.35 10.70 9.01
C THR A 36 -18.35 9.43 9.87
N GLY A 37 -17.29 8.62 9.77
CA GLY A 37 -17.11 7.35 10.46
C GLY A 37 -17.27 6.13 9.56
N TRP A 38 -16.74 4.99 10.00
CA TRP A 38 -16.68 3.75 9.21
C TRP A 38 -18.04 3.26 8.72
N GLY A 39 -18.21 3.18 7.40
CA GLY A 39 -19.42 2.68 6.73
C GLY A 39 -20.63 3.61 6.83
N VAL A 40 -20.42 4.86 7.23
CA VAL A 40 -21.45 5.91 7.26
C VAL A 40 -21.21 6.82 6.07
N HIS A 41 -22.04 6.69 5.04
CA HIS A 41 -21.93 7.49 3.81
C HIS A 41 -23.29 7.68 3.14
N ASN A 42 -23.38 8.66 2.24
CA ASN A 42 -24.51 8.81 1.32
C ASN A 42 -24.15 8.57 -0.14
N CYS A 43 -22.92 8.10 -0.40
CA CYS A 43 -22.40 7.91 -1.74
C CYS A 43 -22.82 6.60 -2.42
N ASP A 44 -22.70 6.55 -3.74
CA ASP A 44 -22.62 5.33 -4.54
C ASP A 44 -21.23 5.16 -5.21
N HIS A 45 -21.01 4.07 -5.95
CA HIS A 45 -19.69 3.76 -6.52
C HIS A 45 -19.26 4.67 -7.69
N GLN A 46 -20.13 5.57 -8.17
CA GLN A 46 -19.74 6.62 -9.11
C GLN A 46 -18.96 7.75 -8.43
N GLU A 47 -18.99 7.79 -7.11
CA GLU A 47 -18.32 8.74 -6.22
C GLU A 47 -17.11 8.08 -5.53
N ASP A 48 -16.62 6.94 -6.03
CA ASP A 48 -15.40 6.34 -5.51
C ASP A 48 -14.18 7.18 -5.90
N VAL A 49 -13.32 7.45 -4.92
CA VAL A 49 -12.17 8.34 -5.13
C VAL A 49 -11.02 7.66 -5.86
N GLY A 50 -10.50 8.37 -6.86
CA GLY A 50 -9.23 8.07 -7.51
C GLY A 50 -8.10 8.93 -6.97
N ILE A 51 -6.90 8.33 -6.81
CA ILE A 51 -5.69 9.11 -6.46
C ILE A 51 -4.50 8.71 -7.34
N GLU A 52 -3.61 9.67 -7.55
CA GLU A 52 -2.30 9.46 -8.17
C GLU A 52 -1.20 9.69 -7.14
N CYS A 53 -0.36 8.67 -6.91
CA CYS A 53 0.78 8.74 -6.02
C CYS A 53 2.10 8.85 -6.79
N PHE A 54 3.00 9.68 -6.28
CA PHE A 54 4.32 9.88 -6.88
C PHE A 54 5.37 10.13 -5.81
N ASN A 55 6.60 9.69 -6.08
CA ASN A 55 7.74 9.97 -5.22
C ASN A 55 8.38 11.30 -5.63
N THR A 56 8.52 12.18 -4.65
CA THR A 56 9.34 13.39 -4.71
C THR A 56 10.80 13.06 -4.41
N TYR A 57 11.04 12.16 -3.47
CA TYR A 57 12.36 11.65 -3.10
C TYR A 57 12.21 10.20 -2.58
N ALA A 58 13.17 9.33 -2.88
CA ALA A 58 13.23 7.98 -2.33
C ALA A 58 14.66 7.69 -1.85
N SER A 59 14.78 6.93 -0.77
CA SER A 59 16.05 6.48 -0.19
C SER A 59 16.14 4.96 -0.23
N ASP A 60 17.36 4.44 -0.23
CA ASP A 60 17.58 2.99 -0.26
C ASP A 60 16.85 2.31 0.91
N GLY A 61 16.11 1.24 0.58
CA GLY A 61 15.27 0.50 1.52
C GLY A 61 13.84 1.06 1.70
N ASP A 62 13.49 2.16 1.05
CA ASP A 62 12.10 2.64 1.04
C ASP A 62 11.18 1.63 0.35
N LEU A 63 9.97 1.45 0.91
CA LEU A 63 8.95 0.54 0.38
C LEU A 63 7.78 1.33 -0.20
N ARG A 64 7.13 0.76 -1.22
CA ARG A 64 5.82 1.22 -1.71
C ARG A 64 4.94 0.05 -2.10
N LEU A 65 3.64 0.30 -2.15
CA LEU A 65 2.66 -0.64 -2.68
C LEU A 65 2.11 -0.18 -4.04
N ILE A 66 2.03 -1.13 -4.98
CA ILE A 66 1.35 -0.98 -6.26
C ILE A 66 0.39 -2.16 -6.40
N SER A 67 -0.93 -1.94 -6.36
CA SER A 67 -1.89 -3.06 -6.42
C SER A 67 -1.59 -4.20 -5.43
N LYS A 68 -1.18 -3.84 -4.21
CA LYS A 68 -0.69 -4.74 -3.13
C LYS A 68 0.66 -5.43 -3.39
N ARG A 69 1.24 -5.33 -4.59
CA ARG A 69 2.62 -5.75 -4.86
C ARG A 69 3.59 -4.88 -4.07
N LEU A 70 4.55 -5.52 -3.44
CA LEU A 70 5.59 -4.86 -2.67
C LEU A 70 6.77 -4.48 -3.58
N GLU A 71 7.15 -3.21 -3.54
CA GLU A 71 8.36 -2.74 -4.22
C GLU A 71 9.29 -2.04 -3.24
N VAL A 72 10.58 -2.18 -3.49
CA VAL A 72 11.66 -1.58 -2.70
C VAL A 72 12.52 -0.67 -3.59
N PHE A 73 12.97 0.44 -3.03
CA PHE A 73 13.88 1.35 -3.71
C PHE A 73 15.33 1.01 -3.36
N TYR A 74 16.18 0.89 -4.38
CA TYR A 74 17.61 0.73 -4.19
C TYR A 74 18.38 1.33 -5.37
N ASN A 75 19.46 2.04 -5.08
CA ASN A 75 20.40 2.58 -6.07
C ASN A 75 19.71 3.39 -7.18
N GLY A 76 18.75 4.23 -6.79
CA GLY A 76 18.07 5.15 -7.70
C GLY A 76 16.86 4.57 -8.46
N VAL A 77 16.54 3.29 -8.28
CA VAL A 77 15.50 2.60 -9.06
C VAL A 77 14.57 1.79 -8.14
N TRP A 78 13.27 1.86 -8.41
CA TRP A 78 12.27 0.97 -7.81
C TRP A 78 12.31 -0.40 -8.46
N GLY A 79 12.24 -1.45 -7.66
CA GLY A 79 12.17 -2.83 -8.12
C GLY A 79 11.31 -3.67 -7.20
N THR A 80 10.99 -4.87 -7.65
CA THR A 80 10.10 -5.80 -6.95
C THR A 80 10.87 -6.71 -5.99
N VAL A 81 10.13 -7.53 -5.25
CA VAL A 81 10.65 -8.50 -4.28
C VAL A 81 10.12 -9.88 -4.68
N CYS A 82 11.01 -10.86 -4.80
CA CYS A 82 10.66 -12.22 -5.14
C CYS A 82 9.99 -12.96 -3.96
N ASN A 83 9.11 -13.91 -4.29
CA ASN A 83 8.36 -14.72 -3.32
C ASN A 83 9.13 -15.93 -2.80
N ASP A 84 10.28 -16.28 -3.39
CA ASP A 84 11.13 -17.35 -2.90
C ASP A 84 11.63 -17.03 -1.49
N GLY A 85 11.31 -17.94 -0.57
CA GLY A 85 11.59 -17.79 0.86
C GLY A 85 10.75 -16.73 1.59
N PHE A 86 9.97 -15.90 0.88
CA PHE A 86 9.21 -14.80 1.48
C PHE A 86 8.00 -15.30 2.27
N ASP A 87 7.99 -15.07 3.58
CA ASP A 87 6.94 -15.54 4.48
C ASP A 87 6.20 -14.42 5.24
N ASP A 88 5.31 -14.81 6.16
CA ASP A 88 4.52 -13.86 6.97
C ASP A 88 5.38 -13.05 7.95
N ILE A 89 6.57 -13.52 8.35
CA ILE A 89 7.50 -12.77 9.18
C ILE A 89 8.13 -11.64 8.36
N ASP A 90 8.45 -11.89 7.09
CA ASP A 90 8.94 -10.86 6.18
C ASP A 90 7.88 -9.81 5.89
N ALA A 91 6.65 -10.26 5.58
CA ALA A 91 5.50 -9.38 5.42
C ALA A 91 5.21 -8.56 6.68
N GLN A 92 5.38 -9.15 7.87
CA GLN A 92 5.24 -8.43 9.14
C GLN A 92 6.26 -7.29 9.27
N VAL A 93 7.52 -7.49 8.88
CA VAL A 93 8.54 -6.43 8.89
C VAL A 93 8.18 -5.34 7.88
N ALA A 94 7.81 -5.71 6.65
CA ALA A 94 7.38 -4.74 5.63
C ALA A 94 6.19 -3.91 6.10
N CYS A 95 5.16 -4.54 6.66
CA CYS A 95 3.98 -3.84 7.16
C CYS A 95 4.27 -2.94 8.36
N LYS A 96 5.18 -3.34 9.27
CA LYS A 96 5.67 -2.44 10.34
C LYS A 96 6.38 -1.23 9.78
N GLN A 97 7.15 -1.38 8.70
CA GLN A 97 7.81 -0.26 8.03
C GLN A 97 6.80 0.72 7.41
N PHE A 98 5.62 0.25 6.98
CA PHE A 98 4.49 1.09 6.59
C PHE A 98 3.69 1.69 7.78
N GLY A 99 4.03 1.33 9.03
CA GLY A 99 3.36 1.81 10.23
C GLY A 99 2.20 0.95 10.73
N TYR A 100 1.99 -0.24 10.17
CA TYR A 100 1.00 -1.21 10.64
C TYR A 100 1.53 -2.09 11.78
N ASN A 101 0.63 -2.72 12.55
CA ASN A 101 1.02 -3.61 13.66
C ASN A 101 1.54 -4.97 13.18
N GLY A 102 1.14 -5.39 11.97
CA GLY A 102 1.60 -6.60 11.32
C GLY A 102 1.04 -6.74 9.92
N GLY A 103 1.38 -7.84 9.27
CA GLY A 103 0.97 -8.18 7.93
C GLY A 103 1.15 -9.65 7.64
N LYS A 104 0.69 -10.06 6.46
CA LYS A 104 0.88 -11.39 5.90
C LYS A 104 1.24 -11.30 4.43
N SER A 105 1.95 -12.31 3.95
CA SER A 105 2.15 -12.54 2.54
C SER A 105 0.82 -12.90 1.87
N LEU A 106 0.70 -12.60 0.57
CA LEU A 106 -0.45 -13.02 -0.22
C LEU A 106 -0.12 -14.31 -0.97
N ASP A 107 -0.90 -15.37 -0.70
CA ASP A 107 -0.84 -16.62 -1.47
C ASP A 107 -1.32 -16.44 -2.92
N SER A 108 -2.13 -15.41 -3.17
CA SER A 108 -2.66 -15.08 -4.48
C SER A 108 -1.66 -14.25 -5.27
N LYS A 109 -1.48 -14.61 -6.54
CA LYS A 109 -0.73 -13.81 -7.51
C LYS A 109 -1.23 -12.36 -7.53
N VAL A 110 -0.29 -11.42 -7.43
CA VAL A 110 -0.51 -9.98 -7.70
C VAL A 110 -0.16 -9.67 -9.15
N ASP A 111 -0.53 -8.47 -9.61
CA ASP A 111 -0.13 -8.03 -10.95
C ASP A 111 1.40 -8.08 -11.09
N ASP A 112 1.89 -8.62 -12.19
CA ASP A 112 3.32 -8.71 -12.49
C ASP A 112 3.93 -7.30 -12.49
N GLY A 113 5.08 -7.16 -11.84
CA GLY A 113 5.89 -5.97 -11.94
C GLY A 113 6.68 -5.90 -13.25
N THR A 114 7.58 -4.93 -13.30
CA THR A 114 8.48 -4.77 -14.44
C THR A 114 9.83 -4.25 -13.96
N GLY A 115 10.89 -4.56 -14.71
CA GLY A 115 12.21 -4.00 -14.47
C GLY A 115 13.05 -4.86 -13.53
N GLN A 116 13.55 -4.25 -12.45
CA GLN A 116 14.48 -4.91 -11.54
C GLN A 116 13.73 -5.69 -10.45
N ILE A 117 14.19 -6.90 -10.15
CA ILE A 117 13.86 -7.62 -8.91
C ILE A 117 15.03 -7.39 -7.96
N TRP A 118 14.79 -6.75 -6.82
CA TRP A 118 15.88 -6.28 -5.93
C TRP A 118 16.22 -7.24 -4.80
N LEU A 119 15.22 -7.93 -4.27
CA LEU A 119 15.37 -8.79 -3.11
C LEU A 119 14.78 -10.16 -3.39
N ASP A 120 15.45 -11.17 -2.87
CA ASP A 120 15.16 -12.59 -3.02
C ASP A 120 15.71 -13.34 -1.79
N ASP A 121 15.15 -14.50 -1.48
CA ASP A 121 15.42 -15.32 -0.29
C ASP A 121 15.41 -14.48 1.01
N ILE A 122 14.39 -13.63 1.18
CA ILE A 122 14.30 -12.80 2.38
C ILE A 122 14.08 -13.71 3.60
N GLY A 123 14.84 -13.46 4.67
CA GLY A 123 14.75 -14.20 5.92
C GLY A 123 14.79 -13.27 7.13
N CYS A 124 13.68 -12.58 7.40
CA CYS A 124 13.53 -11.74 8.58
C CYS A 124 13.38 -12.59 9.86
N LYS A 125 13.74 -12.00 11.00
CA LYS A 125 13.47 -12.52 12.36
C LYS A 125 12.23 -11.90 12.98
N GLY A 126 11.69 -10.84 12.38
CA GLY A 126 10.47 -10.13 12.78
C GLY A 126 10.71 -8.89 13.65
N ASN A 127 11.97 -8.55 13.95
CA ASN A 127 12.36 -7.41 14.78
C ASN A 127 13.23 -6.38 14.04
N GLU A 128 13.48 -6.61 12.76
CA GLU A 128 14.11 -5.66 11.87
C GLU A 128 13.29 -4.38 11.75
N LEU A 129 13.98 -3.24 11.58
CA LEU A 129 13.34 -1.94 11.40
C LEU A 129 12.81 -1.73 9.98
N THR A 130 13.49 -2.34 9.00
CA THR A 130 13.15 -2.26 7.58
C THR A 130 13.37 -3.62 6.92
N LEU A 131 12.67 -3.89 5.83
CA LEU A 131 12.84 -5.13 5.05
C LEU A 131 14.29 -5.28 4.54
N ALA A 132 14.94 -4.16 4.20
CA ALA A 132 16.34 -4.09 3.79
C ALA A 132 17.35 -4.50 4.88
N ASN A 133 16.93 -4.67 6.15
CA ASN A 133 17.78 -5.16 7.23
C ASN A 133 17.68 -6.68 7.46
N CYS A 134 16.78 -7.36 6.78
CA CYS A 134 16.68 -8.81 6.84
C CYS A 134 17.82 -9.46 6.03
N SER A 135 18.14 -10.73 6.32
CA SER A 135 19.01 -11.48 5.41
C SER A 135 18.31 -11.68 4.07
N SER A 136 19.08 -11.69 2.99
CA SER A 136 18.63 -11.96 1.61
C SER A 136 19.82 -12.52 0.81
N SER A 137 19.57 -12.92 -0.43
CA SER A 137 20.62 -13.29 -1.40
C SER A 137 21.52 -12.11 -1.80
N GLY A 138 21.12 -10.88 -1.45
CA GLY A 138 21.82 -9.63 -1.74
C GLY A 138 21.15 -8.84 -2.87
N TRP A 139 21.39 -7.52 -2.91
CA TRP A 139 20.70 -6.63 -3.85
C TRP A 139 20.90 -7.03 -5.31
N GLY A 140 19.80 -7.37 -5.98
CA GLY A 140 19.76 -7.77 -7.40
C GLY A 140 20.33 -9.16 -7.68
N VAL A 141 20.61 -9.95 -6.65
CA VAL A 141 20.97 -11.37 -6.76
C VAL A 141 19.71 -12.19 -6.58
N GLN A 142 19.20 -12.74 -7.68
CA GLN A 142 17.92 -13.43 -7.74
C GLN A 142 17.84 -14.31 -8.99
N ASP A 143 17.03 -15.37 -8.97
CA ASP A 143 16.72 -16.23 -10.12
C ASP A 143 15.23 -16.28 -10.48
N CYS A 144 14.47 -15.30 -10.02
CA CYS A 144 13.03 -15.19 -10.25
C CYS A 144 12.64 -14.43 -11.53
N ASP A 145 11.39 -14.63 -11.94
CA ASP A 145 10.65 -13.84 -12.93
C ASP A 145 9.53 -13.01 -12.26
N HIS A 146 8.92 -12.06 -12.98
CA HIS A 146 7.90 -11.17 -12.39
C HIS A 146 6.55 -11.83 -12.05
N ASP A 147 6.34 -13.09 -12.43
CA ASP A 147 5.21 -13.86 -11.93
C ASP A 147 5.40 -14.36 -10.49
N GLU A 148 6.60 -14.15 -9.93
CA GLU A 148 7.00 -14.46 -8.56
C GLU A 148 7.07 -13.21 -7.66
N ASP A 149 6.61 -12.05 -8.13
CA ASP A 149 6.58 -10.84 -7.31
C ASP A 149 5.61 -10.98 -6.11
N VAL A 150 6.06 -10.54 -4.93
CA VAL A 150 5.25 -10.68 -3.70
C VAL A 150 4.16 -9.61 -3.58
N GLY A 151 3.00 -10.07 -3.13
CA GLY A 151 1.95 -9.22 -2.57
C GLY A 151 1.93 -9.31 -1.05
N ILE A 152 1.55 -8.21 -0.38
CA ILE A 152 1.31 -8.22 1.07
C ILE A 152 -0.04 -7.61 1.42
N GLU A 153 -0.59 -8.03 2.56
CA GLU A 153 -1.74 -7.39 3.22
C GLU A 153 -1.37 -7.03 4.65
N CYS A 154 -1.38 -5.74 4.96
CA CYS A 154 -1.12 -5.27 6.31
C CYS A 154 -2.40 -5.24 7.14
N PHE A 155 -2.27 -5.29 8.46
CA PHE A 155 -3.42 -5.17 9.35
C PHE A 155 -3.09 -4.33 10.60
N ASN A 156 -4.00 -3.41 10.89
CA ASN A 156 -4.15 -2.76 12.18
C ASN A 156 -5.64 -2.86 12.54
N THR A 157 -5.99 -3.20 13.79
CA THR A 157 -7.37 -3.51 14.16
C THR A 157 -8.34 -2.35 13.93
N ASN A 158 -7.83 -1.12 13.82
CA ASN A 158 -8.63 0.10 13.78
C ASN A 158 -8.46 0.94 12.50
N ASP A 159 -7.41 0.74 11.69
CA ASP A 159 -7.03 1.73 10.67
C ASP A 159 -7.33 1.30 9.21
N GLY A 160 -7.63 0.02 8.99
CA GLY A 160 -7.85 -0.53 7.65
C GLY A 160 -6.59 -0.55 6.77
N PHE A 161 -6.54 -1.46 5.81
CA PHE A 161 -5.43 -1.57 4.85
C PHE A 161 -5.84 -0.99 3.51
N ILE A 162 -5.10 0.03 3.04
CA ILE A 162 -5.37 0.67 1.77
C ILE A 162 -4.50 0.12 0.65
N TYR A 163 -5.03 0.10 -0.55
CA TYR A 163 -4.30 -0.23 -1.78
C TYR A 163 -4.99 0.43 -2.98
N LEU A 164 -4.24 0.64 -4.05
CA LEU A 164 -4.80 1.12 -5.31
C LEU A 164 -5.10 -0.06 -6.22
N SER A 165 -6.24 -0.02 -6.91
CA SER A 165 -6.57 -0.98 -7.97
C SER A 165 -7.23 -0.21 -9.09
N ASN A 166 -6.65 -0.24 -10.30
CA ASN A 166 -7.12 0.56 -11.45
C ASN A 166 -7.35 2.05 -11.14
N GLY A 167 -6.49 2.63 -10.29
CA GLY A 167 -6.59 4.04 -9.88
C GLY A 167 -7.58 4.32 -8.74
N VAL A 168 -8.44 3.36 -8.37
CA VAL A 168 -9.42 3.49 -7.28
C VAL A 168 -8.76 3.20 -5.93
N LEU A 169 -9.01 4.07 -4.94
CA LEU A 169 -8.54 3.87 -3.57
C LEU A 169 -9.43 2.87 -2.83
N ASN A 170 -8.90 1.67 -2.62
CA ASN A 170 -9.57 0.59 -1.92
C ASN A 170 -9.08 0.48 -0.48
N ILE A 171 -9.96 0.02 0.40
CA ILE A 171 -9.67 -0.23 1.80
C ILE A 171 -10.27 -1.54 2.30
N ILE A 172 -9.44 -2.36 2.95
CA ILE A 172 -9.87 -3.55 3.68
C ILE A 172 -10.03 -3.16 5.14
N TYR A 173 -11.27 -3.12 5.61
CA TYR A 173 -11.61 -2.87 7.01
C TYR A 173 -12.51 -3.97 7.54
N ASN A 174 -12.23 -4.44 8.75
CA ASN A 174 -12.93 -5.57 9.37
C ASN A 174 -13.09 -6.79 8.41
N LYS A 175 -11.99 -7.16 7.75
CA LYS A 175 -11.87 -8.28 6.78
C LYS A 175 -12.78 -8.18 5.55
N THR A 176 -13.32 -7.00 5.25
CA THR A 176 -14.20 -6.79 4.11
C THR A 176 -13.64 -5.66 3.26
N MET A 177 -13.58 -5.90 1.95
CA MET A 177 -13.15 -4.91 0.96
C MET A 177 -14.21 -3.83 0.78
N GLY A 178 -13.75 -2.61 0.56
CA GLY A 178 -14.56 -1.51 0.09
C GLY A 178 -13.72 -0.36 -0.47
N THR A 179 -14.35 0.76 -0.70
CA THR A 179 -13.79 1.97 -1.31
C THR A 179 -13.93 3.18 -0.40
N VAL A 180 -13.45 4.33 -0.87
CA VAL A 180 -13.52 5.63 -0.21
C VAL A 180 -14.29 6.58 -1.12
N CYS A 181 -15.25 7.32 -0.57
CA CYS A 181 -16.00 8.33 -1.31
C CYS A 181 -15.17 9.59 -1.56
N ASP A 182 -15.38 10.24 -2.70
CA ASP A 182 -14.72 11.46 -3.15
C ASP A 182 -15.31 12.74 -2.54
N ASP A 183 -16.46 12.65 -1.86
CA ASP A 183 -17.06 13.77 -1.12
C ASP A 183 -16.06 14.40 -0.15
N SER A 184 -15.80 15.70 -0.34
CA SER A 184 -14.77 16.49 0.35
C SER A 184 -13.32 15.99 0.22
N PHE A 185 -13.02 14.91 -0.51
CA PHE A 185 -11.68 14.34 -0.60
C PHE A 185 -10.77 15.20 -1.48
N ASP A 186 -9.73 15.78 -0.88
CA ASP A 186 -8.83 16.71 -1.55
C ASP A 186 -7.37 16.21 -1.65
N ASN A 187 -6.48 17.07 -2.13
CA ASN A 187 -5.07 16.75 -2.29
C ASN A 187 -4.33 16.54 -0.95
N VAL A 188 -4.81 17.08 0.16
CA VAL A 188 -4.27 16.84 1.50
C VAL A 188 -4.62 15.41 1.93
N ASP A 189 -5.84 14.95 1.66
CA ASP A 189 -6.26 13.57 1.93
C ASP A 189 -5.47 12.58 1.06
N ALA A 190 -5.34 12.88 -0.23
CA ALA A 190 -4.53 12.08 -1.16
C ALA A 190 -3.06 11.96 -0.71
N GLN A 191 -2.48 13.02 -0.14
CA GLN A 191 -1.12 12.97 0.39
C GLN A 191 -0.98 12.05 1.60
N VAL A 192 -1.99 12.02 2.49
CA VAL A 192 -2.02 11.05 3.62
C VAL A 192 -2.13 9.62 3.08
N ALA A 193 -3.04 9.37 2.14
CA ALA A 193 -3.22 8.07 1.53
C ALA A 193 -1.94 7.57 0.82
N CYS A 194 -1.32 8.41 -0.02
CA CYS A 194 -0.11 8.05 -0.73
C CYS A 194 1.07 7.81 0.22
N ARG A 195 1.19 8.57 1.31
CA ARG A 195 2.20 8.31 2.35
C ARG A 195 1.97 6.97 3.05
N GLN A 196 0.72 6.63 3.34
CA GLN A 196 0.33 5.33 3.90
C GLN A 196 0.62 4.17 2.95
N LEU A 197 0.62 4.41 1.63
CA LEU A 197 1.07 3.47 0.59
C LEU A 197 2.61 3.44 0.38
N GLY A 198 3.37 4.24 1.13
CA GLY A 198 4.84 4.32 1.06
C GLY A 198 5.42 5.40 0.15
N TYR A 199 4.59 6.21 -0.50
CA TYR A 199 5.07 7.24 -1.42
C TYR A 199 5.49 8.51 -0.66
N LYS A 200 6.71 8.96 -0.91
CA LYS A 200 7.31 10.11 -0.23
C LYS A 200 7.30 11.36 -1.09
#